data_AF-A0A8C1CD09-F1
#
_entry.id   AF-A0A8C1CD09-F1
#
_cell.length_a   1.000
_cell.length_b   1.000
_cell.length_c   1.000
_cell.angle_alpha   90.00
_cell.angle_beta   90.00
_cell.angle_gamma   90.00
#
_symmetry.space_group_name_H-M   'P 1'
#
loop_
_entity.id
_entity.type
_entity.pdbx_description
1 polymer ?
#
loop_
_entity_poly.entity_id
_entity_poly.type
_entity_poly.pdbx_seq_one_letter_code
_entity_poly.pdbx_strand_id
1 'polypeptide(L)'
;GQPGVRGLTGDRGDPGGKGERGSPGECAVAPKSAFSAKLSESRTSPLVVGDAVRFDKIILNEQGDYNPETGRFTCRVPGVYYFTVHATVYRSSLQFDLIKNGHTMASYFQIFGNWSKPASLSGGTLAHLIPGDQVWVQMALGEYTGFYSSPKTDSTFTGFLVYSDWKNSAVFA
;
A
#
# COMPACT_ATOMS: atom_id res chain seq x y z
N GLY A 1 37.19 -85.21 -20.42
CA GLY A 1 38.05 -84.22 -19.74
C GLY A 1 37.20 -83.45 -18.75
N GLN A 2 37.75 -83.08 -17.59
CA GLN A 2 37.00 -82.31 -16.60
C GLN A 2 36.89 -80.83 -17.03
N PRO A 3 35.73 -80.17 -16.83
CA PRO A 3 35.56 -78.74 -17.11
C PRO A 3 36.53 -77.90 -16.29
N GLY A 4 37.12 -76.88 -16.91
CA GLY A 4 38.06 -75.97 -16.26
C GLY A 4 37.42 -75.19 -15.10
N VAL A 5 38.23 -74.89 -14.09
CA VAL A 5 37.81 -74.10 -12.92
C VAL A 5 37.30 -72.73 -13.35
N ARG A 6 36.17 -72.31 -12.77
CA ARG A 6 35.56 -71.00 -13.03
C ARG A 6 36.51 -69.90 -12.54
N GLY A 7 36.74 -68.89 -13.39
CA GLY A 7 37.57 -67.73 -13.05
C GLY A 7 37.01 -66.95 -11.87
N LEU A 8 37.90 -66.25 -11.16
CA LEU A 8 37.54 -65.43 -10.00
C LEU A 8 36.62 -64.27 -10.42
N THR A 9 35.58 -64.02 -9.63
CA THR A 9 34.69 -62.86 -9.81
C THR A 9 35.49 -61.59 -9.53
N GLY A 10 35.41 -60.60 -10.43
CA GLY A 10 36.14 -59.33 -10.29
C GLY A 10 35.65 -58.50 -9.10
N ASP A 11 36.53 -57.61 -8.61
CA ASP A 11 36.24 -56.75 -7.47
C ASP A 11 35.10 -55.77 -7.76
N ARG A 12 34.35 -55.43 -6.71
CA ARG A 12 33.27 -54.44 -6.80
C ARG A 12 33.87 -53.05 -6.98
N GLY A 13 33.37 -52.31 -7.98
CA GLY A 13 33.81 -50.93 -8.24
C GLY A 13 33.48 -49.94 -7.11
N ASP A 14 34.25 -48.86 -7.05
CA ASP A 14 34.13 -47.85 -6.00
C ASP A 14 32.79 -47.09 -6.05
N PRO A 15 32.27 -46.64 -4.89
CA PRO A 15 31.10 -45.77 -4.85
C PRO A 15 31.32 -44.46 -5.62
N GLY A 16 30.31 -44.02 -6.36
CA GLY A 16 30.35 -42.72 -7.06
C GLY A 16 30.49 -41.54 -6.09
N GLY A 17 31.13 -40.47 -6.57
CA GLY A 17 31.31 -39.24 -5.80
C GLY A 17 29.99 -38.59 -5.39
N LYS A 18 30.02 -37.85 -4.26
CA LYS A 18 28.86 -37.09 -3.80
C LYS A 18 28.53 -35.98 -4.82
N GLY A 19 27.25 -35.84 -5.16
CA GLY A 19 26.76 -34.79 -6.05
C GLY A 19 27.03 -33.38 -5.52
N GLU A 20 27.06 -32.41 -6.44
CA GLU A 20 27.32 -31.02 -6.12
C GLU A 20 26.23 -30.41 -5.23
N ARG A 21 26.61 -29.44 -4.40
CA ARG A 21 25.66 -28.67 -3.60
C ARG A 21 24.87 -27.76 -4.53
N GLY A 22 23.54 -27.75 -4.39
CA GLY A 22 22.67 -26.82 -5.11
C GLY A 22 23.01 -25.35 -4.84
N SER A 23 22.63 -24.46 -5.75
CA SER A 23 22.85 -23.02 -5.64
C SER A 23 22.18 -22.45 -4.38
N PRO A 24 22.81 -21.47 -3.69
CA PRO A 24 22.15 -20.72 -2.62
C PRO A 24 20.85 -20.08 -3.13
N GLY A 25 19.78 -20.14 -2.34
CA GLY A 25 18.52 -19.45 -2.66
C GLY A 25 18.70 -17.93 -2.69
N GLU A 26 18.05 -17.24 -3.62
CA GLU A 26 18.05 -15.78 -3.68
C GLU A 26 17.41 -15.20 -2.41
N CYS A 27 18.08 -14.26 -1.75
CA CYS A 27 17.48 -13.46 -0.69
C CYS A 27 16.36 -12.59 -1.30
N ALA A 28 15.11 -13.05 -1.20
CA ALA A 28 13.96 -12.28 -1.66
C ALA A 28 13.83 -10.98 -0.84
N VAL A 29 14.02 -9.83 -1.48
CA VAL A 29 13.74 -8.53 -0.87
C VAL A 29 12.23 -8.44 -0.67
N ALA A 30 11.80 -8.21 0.57
CA ALA A 30 10.38 -8.02 0.88
C ALA A 30 9.82 -6.86 0.04
N PRO A 31 8.64 -7.04 -0.56
CA PRO A 31 8.05 -5.99 -1.38
C PRO A 31 7.70 -4.78 -0.52
N LYS A 32 7.86 -3.58 -1.10
CA LYS A 32 7.58 -2.31 -0.45
C LYS A 32 6.56 -1.54 -1.27
N SER A 33 5.64 -0.87 -0.59
CA SER A 33 4.73 0.10 -1.18
C SER A 33 4.29 1.03 -0.06
N ALA A 34 4.61 2.31 -0.20
CA ALA A 34 4.21 3.34 0.74
C ALA A 34 4.14 4.71 0.06
N PHE A 35 3.20 5.53 0.51
CA PHE A 35 3.15 6.94 0.15
C PHE A 35 2.64 7.78 1.32
N SER A 36 3.00 9.06 1.30
CA SER A 36 2.39 10.09 2.11
C SER A 36 2.39 11.39 1.31
N ALA A 37 1.25 12.06 1.29
CA ALA A 37 1.07 13.34 0.59
C ALA A 37 0.19 14.28 1.41
N LYS A 38 0.28 15.58 1.13
CA LYS A 38 -0.49 16.62 1.81
C LYS A 38 -1.15 17.58 0.83
N LEU A 39 -2.18 18.27 1.29
CA LEU A 39 -2.83 19.34 0.52
C LEU A 39 -1.93 20.58 0.46
N SER A 40 -1.92 21.26 -0.69
CA SER A 40 -1.40 22.62 -0.81
C SER A 40 -2.26 23.65 -0.07
N GLU A 41 -1.63 24.72 0.42
CA GLU A 41 -2.29 25.82 1.14
C GLU A 41 -3.34 26.56 0.30
N SER A 42 -2.97 26.87 -0.95
CA SER A 42 -3.87 27.44 -1.95
C SER A 42 -4.43 26.31 -2.81
N ARG A 43 -5.67 25.88 -2.54
CA ARG A 43 -6.40 25.01 -3.45
C ARG A 43 -6.63 25.77 -4.76
N THR A 44 -5.87 25.43 -5.80
CA THR A 44 -5.99 26.03 -7.14
C THR A 44 -7.24 25.52 -7.86
N SER A 45 -7.75 24.35 -7.46
CA SER A 45 -8.96 23.75 -8.01
C SER A 45 -10.02 23.57 -6.93
N PRO A 46 -11.30 23.86 -7.24
CA PRO A 46 -12.39 23.57 -6.32
C PRO A 46 -12.48 22.06 -6.09
N LEU A 47 -12.79 21.71 -4.85
CA LEU A 47 -13.07 20.34 -4.46
C LEU A 47 -14.43 19.94 -5.05
N VAL A 48 -14.41 19.11 -6.09
CA VAL A 48 -15.63 18.62 -6.75
C VAL A 48 -16.15 17.40 -5.98
N VAL A 49 -17.43 17.42 -5.62
CA VAL A 49 -18.10 16.31 -4.95
C VAL A 49 -18.11 15.10 -5.89
N GLY A 50 -17.84 13.92 -5.36
CA GLY A 50 -17.75 12.71 -6.18
C GLY A 50 -16.36 12.45 -6.78
N ASP A 51 -15.49 13.48 -6.83
CA ASP A 51 -14.12 13.33 -7.31
C ASP A 51 -13.14 13.03 -6.16
N ALA A 52 -11.99 12.47 -6.55
CA ALA A 52 -10.89 12.22 -5.63
C ALA A 52 -10.26 13.53 -5.14
N VAL A 53 -10.06 13.63 -3.82
CA VAL A 53 -9.30 14.71 -3.19
C VAL A 53 -7.82 14.55 -3.55
N ARG A 54 -7.25 15.57 -4.20
CA ARG A 54 -5.87 15.57 -4.66
C ARG A 54 -4.94 16.11 -3.58
N PHE A 55 -4.21 15.21 -2.91
CA PHE A 55 -3.10 15.57 -2.02
C PHE A 55 -1.85 15.75 -2.87
N ASP A 56 -1.67 16.96 -3.36
CA ASP A 56 -0.77 17.30 -4.46
C ASP A 56 0.70 17.45 -4.03
N LYS A 57 0.98 17.66 -2.73
CA LYS A 57 2.33 17.80 -2.20
C LYS A 57 2.84 16.46 -1.68
N ILE A 58 3.70 15.79 -2.44
CA ILE A 58 4.33 14.53 -2.05
C ILE A 58 5.30 14.75 -0.87
N ILE A 59 5.16 13.91 0.17
CA ILE A 59 6.12 13.77 1.28
C ILE A 59 6.99 12.54 1.03
N LEU A 60 6.37 11.41 0.68
CA LEU A 60 7.02 10.14 0.35
C LEU A 60 6.21 9.44 -0.75
N ASN A 61 6.86 8.93 -1.79
CA ASN A 61 6.22 8.15 -2.86
C ASN A 61 7.26 7.40 -3.69
N GLU A 62 8.19 6.69 -3.04
CA GLU A 62 9.36 6.09 -3.71
C GLU A 62 8.98 5.08 -4.81
N GLN A 63 7.87 4.35 -4.63
CA GLN A 63 7.39 3.36 -5.60
C GLN A 63 6.55 3.97 -6.73
N GLY A 64 6.11 5.23 -6.59
CA GLY A 64 5.21 5.86 -7.56
C GLY A 64 3.85 5.17 -7.64
N ASP A 65 3.36 4.64 -6.51
CA ASP A 65 2.05 3.99 -6.41
C ASP A 65 0.92 5.01 -6.18
N TYR A 66 1.26 6.20 -5.64
CA TYR A 66 0.33 7.32 -5.54
C TYR A 66 0.51 8.31 -6.70
N ASN A 67 -0.58 8.78 -7.27
CA ASN A 67 -0.58 9.80 -8.31
C ASN A 67 -1.19 11.12 -7.77
N PRO A 68 -0.39 12.19 -7.57
CA PRO A 68 -0.88 13.46 -7.02
C PRO A 68 -1.81 14.21 -7.97
N GLU A 69 -1.72 13.98 -9.29
CA GLU A 69 -2.59 14.61 -10.28
C GLU A 69 -4.02 14.06 -10.24
N THR A 70 -4.17 12.79 -9.86
CA THR A 70 -5.47 12.11 -9.78
C THR A 70 -5.97 11.94 -8.35
N GLY A 71 -5.10 12.05 -7.34
CA GLY A 71 -5.42 11.81 -5.94
C GLY A 71 -5.53 10.33 -5.56
N ARG A 72 -5.10 9.41 -6.43
CA ARG A 72 -5.34 7.96 -6.32
C ARG A 72 -4.07 7.19 -6.05
N PHE A 73 -4.13 6.26 -5.10
CA PHE A 73 -3.19 5.16 -4.95
C PHE A 73 -3.61 4.02 -5.87
N THR A 74 -2.65 3.36 -6.55
CA THR A 74 -2.86 2.16 -7.36
C THR A 74 -1.98 1.03 -6.83
N CYS A 75 -2.62 -0.05 -6.41
CA CYS A 75 -1.93 -1.22 -5.87
C CYS A 75 -1.09 -1.92 -6.95
N ARG A 76 0.18 -2.20 -6.63
CA ARG A 76 1.07 -3.05 -7.45
C ARG A 76 1.44 -4.37 -6.77
N VAL A 77 1.46 -4.40 -5.43
CA VAL A 77 1.80 -5.57 -4.62
C VAL A 77 0.53 -6.09 -3.95
N PRO A 78 0.08 -7.34 -4.19
CA PRO A 78 -1.07 -7.89 -3.48
C PRO A 78 -0.78 -7.98 -1.97
N GLY A 79 -1.73 -7.60 -1.14
CA GLY A 79 -1.56 -7.68 0.31
C GLY A 79 -2.56 -6.85 1.10
N VAL A 80 -2.30 -6.74 2.40
CA VAL A 80 -3.06 -5.87 3.30
C VAL A 80 -2.34 -4.54 3.46
N TYR A 81 -3.09 -3.46 3.27
CA TYR A 81 -2.65 -2.09 3.35
C TYR A 81 -3.37 -1.36 4.47
N TYR A 82 -2.68 -0.40 5.09
CA TYR A 82 -3.29 0.57 5.97
C TYR A 82 -3.36 1.91 5.26
N PHE A 83 -4.51 2.57 5.31
CA PHE A 83 -4.71 3.92 4.81
C PHE A 83 -5.20 4.81 5.94
N THR A 84 -4.67 6.03 6.02
CA THR A 84 -5.10 7.02 7.00
C THR A 84 -5.10 8.42 6.40
N VAL A 85 -6.09 9.21 6.82
CA VAL A 85 -6.20 10.63 6.56
C VAL A 85 -6.14 11.35 7.90
N HIS A 86 -5.28 12.36 7.99
CA HIS A 86 -5.29 13.31 9.09
C HIS A 86 -5.60 14.68 8.52
N ALA A 87 -6.81 15.18 8.75
CA ALA A 87 -7.30 16.41 8.19
C ALA A 87 -7.36 17.53 9.23
N THR A 88 -6.94 18.72 8.82
CA THR A 88 -7.32 19.97 9.48
C THR A 88 -8.71 20.37 8.96
N VAL A 89 -9.63 20.68 9.87
CA VAL A 89 -11.02 21.05 9.55
C VAL A 89 -11.26 22.52 9.86
N TYR A 90 -11.64 23.30 8.85
CA TYR A 90 -11.89 24.74 9.03
C TYR A 90 -12.89 25.31 8.02
N ARG A 91 -13.61 26.36 8.42
CA ARG A 91 -14.61 27.13 7.62
C ARG A 91 -15.87 26.37 7.19
N SER A 92 -15.85 25.04 7.19
CA SER A 92 -17.02 24.17 7.09
C SER A 92 -16.77 22.87 7.84
N SER A 93 -17.84 22.13 8.15
CA SER A 93 -17.73 20.73 8.60
C SER A 93 -17.04 19.90 7.51
N LEU A 94 -16.43 18.78 7.92
CA LEU A 94 -15.77 17.88 6.98
C LEU A 94 -16.39 16.50 7.07
N GLN A 95 -16.70 15.95 5.89
CA GLN A 95 -17.02 14.55 5.69
C GLN A 95 -16.14 14.02 4.56
N PHE A 96 -15.53 12.86 4.76
CA PHE A 96 -14.87 12.15 3.68
C PHE A 96 -15.03 10.64 3.81
N ASP A 97 -14.92 9.99 2.67
CA ASP A 97 -14.89 8.54 2.53
C ASP A 97 -13.50 8.09 2.06
N LEU A 98 -13.05 6.95 2.59
CA LEU A 98 -12.02 6.14 1.95
C LEU A 98 -12.70 5.21 0.96
N ILE A 99 -12.35 5.33 -0.31
CA ILE A 99 -12.95 4.60 -1.42
C ILE A 99 -11.96 3.56 -1.95
N LYS A 100 -12.44 2.34 -2.20
CA LYS A 100 -11.74 1.31 -3.00
C LYS A 100 -12.57 1.01 -4.25
N ASN A 101 -12.01 1.23 -5.43
CA ASN A 101 -12.67 0.94 -6.72
C ASN A 101 -14.13 1.43 -6.80
N GLY A 102 -14.40 2.63 -6.27
CA GLY A 102 -15.73 3.26 -6.30
C GLY A 102 -16.65 2.86 -5.14
N HIS A 103 -16.23 1.94 -4.27
CA HIS A 103 -17.00 1.51 -3.10
C HIS A 103 -16.43 2.11 -1.83
N THR A 104 -17.30 2.67 -0.98
CA THR A 104 -16.93 3.20 0.32
C THR A 104 -16.48 2.09 1.25
N MET A 105 -15.25 2.19 1.74
CA MET A 105 -14.72 1.32 2.78
C MET A 105 -15.06 1.81 4.17
N ALA A 106 -14.93 3.12 4.40
CA ALA A 106 -15.19 3.77 5.67
C ALA A 106 -15.47 5.26 5.45
N SER A 107 -16.32 5.83 6.30
CA SER A 107 -16.75 7.23 6.27
C SER A 107 -16.44 7.91 7.60
N TYR A 108 -15.98 9.16 7.55
CA TYR A 108 -15.60 9.93 8.72
C TYR A 108 -16.21 11.33 8.66
N PHE A 109 -16.57 11.88 9.82
CA PHE A 109 -17.22 13.17 9.94
C PHE A 109 -16.69 13.97 11.13
N GLN A 110 -16.56 15.29 10.94
CA GLN A 110 -16.27 16.26 11.99
C GLN A 110 -17.13 17.50 11.77
N ILE A 111 -17.88 17.86 12.80
CA ILE A 111 -18.62 19.13 12.82
C ILE A 111 -17.66 20.30 13.02
N PHE A 112 -17.87 21.38 12.27
CA PHE A 112 -17.22 22.66 12.52
C PHE A 112 -18.22 23.64 13.11
N GLY A 113 -18.14 23.87 14.43
CA GLY A 113 -19.08 24.71 15.17
C GLY A 113 -18.85 26.22 15.03
N ASN A 114 -18.40 26.71 13.86
CA ASN A 114 -18.00 28.10 13.63
C ASN A 114 -16.96 28.63 14.64
N TRP A 115 -16.03 27.77 15.05
CA TRP A 115 -14.94 28.17 15.94
C TRP A 115 -13.96 29.12 15.24
N SER A 116 -13.29 29.96 16.03
CA SER A 116 -12.27 30.87 15.49
C SER A 116 -11.02 30.15 14.98
N LYS A 117 -10.76 28.93 15.45
CA LYS A 117 -9.59 28.12 15.11
C LYS A 117 -9.97 26.78 14.46
N PRO A 118 -9.06 26.15 13.68
CA PRO A 118 -9.31 24.85 13.09
C PRO A 118 -9.50 23.73 14.12
N ALA A 119 -10.29 22.73 13.74
CA ALA A 119 -10.40 21.43 14.41
C ALA A 119 -9.61 20.36 13.64
N SER A 120 -9.69 19.10 14.08
CA SER A 120 -9.07 17.96 13.40
C SER A 120 -10.07 16.83 13.16
N LEU A 121 -9.85 16.07 12.10
CA LEU A 121 -10.54 14.82 11.81
C LEU A 121 -9.50 13.80 11.35
N SER A 122 -9.45 12.63 11.97
CA SER A 122 -8.61 11.52 11.51
C SER A 122 -9.45 10.30 11.23
N GLY A 123 -9.12 9.57 10.18
CA GLY A 123 -9.82 8.36 9.79
C GLY A 123 -8.89 7.43 9.03
N GLY A 124 -8.95 6.15 9.33
CA GLY A 124 -8.14 5.14 8.65
C GLY A 124 -8.71 3.74 8.79
N THR A 125 -8.38 2.88 7.83
CA THR A 125 -8.87 1.50 7.78
C THR A 125 -7.85 0.60 7.08
N LEU A 126 -7.99 -0.71 7.32
CA LEU A 126 -7.22 -1.73 6.61
C LEU A 126 -7.99 -2.16 5.34
N ALA A 127 -7.25 -2.43 4.27
CA ALA A 127 -7.79 -2.92 3.01
C ALA A 127 -6.97 -4.11 2.54
N HIS A 128 -7.63 -5.18 2.12
CA HIS A 128 -6.98 -6.16 1.26
C HIS A 128 -7.05 -5.67 -0.19
N LEU A 129 -5.90 -5.57 -0.86
CA LEU A 129 -5.79 -5.07 -2.24
C LEU A 129 -5.09 -6.09 -3.14
N ILE A 130 -5.56 -6.16 -4.38
CA ILE A 130 -4.87 -6.86 -5.48
C ILE A 130 -4.31 -5.85 -6.50
N PRO A 131 -3.33 -6.23 -7.33
CA PRO A 131 -2.77 -5.34 -8.33
C PRO A 131 -3.86 -4.74 -9.23
N GLY A 132 -3.81 -3.43 -9.42
CA GLY A 132 -4.81 -2.65 -10.17
C GLY A 132 -5.92 -2.05 -9.31
N ASP A 133 -6.14 -2.52 -8.08
CA ASP A 133 -7.06 -1.86 -7.15
C ASP A 133 -6.62 -0.42 -6.88
N GLN A 134 -7.57 0.51 -6.89
CA GLN A 134 -7.35 1.92 -6.59
C GLN A 134 -8.01 2.34 -5.28
N VAL A 135 -7.29 3.13 -4.50
CA VAL A 135 -7.76 3.72 -3.25
C VAL A 135 -7.61 5.24 -3.27
N TRP A 136 -8.63 5.96 -2.84
CA TRP A 136 -8.59 7.42 -2.74
C TRP A 136 -9.51 7.96 -1.65
N VAL A 137 -9.34 9.25 -1.37
CA VAL A 137 -10.22 10.01 -0.47
C VAL A 137 -11.22 10.77 -1.33
N GLN A 138 -12.49 10.73 -0.95
CA GLN A 138 -13.57 11.43 -1.66
C GLN A 138 -14.46 12.15 -0.65
N MET A 139 -14.98 13.33 -1.00
CA MET A 139 -16.08 13.92 -0.22
C MET A 139 -17.39 13.38 -0.75
N ALA A 140 -18.22 12.83 0.13
CA ALA A 140 -19.52 12.31 -0.27
C ALA A 140 -20.57 13.42 -0.43
N LEU A 141 -20.42 14.54 0.32
CA LEU A 141 -21.42 15.60 0.42
C LEU A 141 -20.81 16.99 0.17
N GLY A 142 -21.45 17.77 -0.70
CA GLY A 142 -20.96 19.12 -1.09
C GLY A 142 -21.01 20.18 -0.01
N GLU A 143 -21.77 19.94 1.05
CA GLU A 143 -21.87 20.85 2.20
C GLU A 143 -20.69 20.67 3.17
N TYR A 144 -20.02 19.51 3.15
CA TYR A 144 -19.03 19.11 4.14
C TYR A 144 -17.60 19.05 3.57
N THR A 145 -17.16 20.17 3.00
CA THR A 145 -15.89 20.32 2.26
C THR A 145 -14.73 20.89 3.10
N GLY A 146 -14.84 20.81 4.42
CA GLY A 146 -13.99 21.49 5.41
C GLY A 146 -12.50 21.13 5.46
N PHE A 147 -11.96 20.36 4.50
CA PHE A 147 -10.52 20.12 4.39
C PHE A 147 -9.77 21.46 4.39
N TYR A 148 -8.64 21.55 5.07
CA TYR A 148 -7.89 22.79 5.19
C TYR A 148 -6.38 22.56 5.27
N SER A 149 -5.58 23.53 4.84
CA SER A 149 -4.13 23.56 5.04
C SER A 149 -3.64 25.01 5.10
N SER A 150 -2.58 25.26 5.86
CA SER A 150 -1.95 26.56 6.09
C SER A 150 -0.47 26.37 6.40
N PRO A 151 0.35 27.44 6.54
CA PRO A 151 1.77 27.30 6.90
C PRO A 151 2.05 26.55 8.21
N LYS A 152 1.04 26.38 9.08
CA LYS A 152 1.15 25.71 10.39
C LYS A 152 0.16 24.57 10.60
N THR A 153 -0.63 24.20 9.60
CA THR A 153 -1.62 23.11 9.69
C THR A 153 -1.67 22.35 8.38
N ASP A 154 -1.57 21.03 8.43
CA ASP A 154 -1.61 20.18 7.24
C ASP A 154 -2.86 19.30 7.23
N SER A 155 -3.28 18.89 6.03
CA SER A 155 -4.13 17.72 5.83
C SER A 155 -3.36 16.70 5.02
N THR A 156 -3.22 15.48 5.53
CA THR A 156 -2.38 14.43 4.95
C THR A 156 -3.19 13.18 4.60
N PHE A 157 -2.74 12.48 3.56
CA PHE A 157 -3.19 11.15 3.19
C PHE A 157 -1.97 10.25 3.06
N THR A 158 -2.00 9.13 3.78
CA THR A 158 -0.90 8.18 3.89
C THR A 158 -1.43 6.77 3.68
N GLY A 159 -0.66 5.94 2.99
CA GLY A 159 -0.96 4.53 2.88
C GLY A 159 0.30 3.70 2.68
N PHE A 160 0.30 2.47 3.22
CA PHE A 160 1.43 1.56 3.09
C PHE A 160 1.01 0.09 3.20
N LEU A 161 1.81 -0.77 2.58
CA LEU A 161 1.70 -2.22 2.67
C LEU A 161 2.09 -2.67 4.09
N VAL A 162 1.19 -3.39 4.75
CA VAL A 162 1.43 -4.01 6.06
C VAL A 162 2.08 -5.38 5.88
N TYR A 163 1.53 -6.20 4.99
CA TYR A 163 2.11 -7.49 4.58
C TYR A 163 1.61 -7.90 3.20
N SER A 164 2.48 -8.55 2.42
CA SER A 164 2.17 -9.03 1.07
C SER A 164 1.59 -10.44 1.06
N ASP A 165 0.73 -10.73 0.09
CA ASP A 165 0.23 -12.09 -0.18
C ASP A 165 1.11 -12.88 -1.14
N TRP A 166 2.20 -12.30 -1.66
CA TRP A 166 3.13 -13.04 -2.50
C TRP A 166 3.69 -14.24 -1.76
N LYS A 167 3.11 -15.41 -2.04
CA LYS A 167 3.58 -16.71 -1.58
C LYS A 167 4.80 -17.10 -2.41
N ASN A 168 5.96 -16.53 -2.08
CA ASN A 168 7.26 -17.10 -2.42
C ASN A 168 8.42 -16.47 -1.64
N SER A 169 8.27 -16.37 -0.32
CA SER A 169 9.40 -16.62 0.58
C SER A 169 9.35 -18.10 0.97
N ALA A 170 9.61 -18.99 0.02
CA ALA A 170 9.72 -20.44 0.24
C ALA A 170 10.98 -20.80 1.06
N VAL A 171 11.23 -20.09 2.16
CA VAL A 171 12.35 -20.29 3.07
C VAL A 171 11.88 -20.51 4.51
N PHE A 172 10.64 -20.18 4.86
CA PHE A 172 10.12 -20.39 6.22
C PHE A 172 8.67 -20.88 6.20
N ALA A 173 8.49 -22.17 5.91
CA ALA A 173 7.33 -22.96 6.34
C ALA A 173 7.79 -24.40 6.57
#